data_AF-A0A7C8G0T0-F1
#
_entry.id   AF-A0A7C8G0T0-F1
#
_cell.length_a   1.000
_cell.length_b   1.000
_cell.length_c   1.000
_cell.angle_alpha   90.00
_cell.angle_beta   90.00
_cell.angle_gamma   90.00
#
_symmetry.space_group_name_H-M   'P 1'
#
loop_
_entity.id
_entity.type
_entity.pdbx_description
1 polymer ?
#
loop_
_entity_poly.entity_id
_entity_poly.type
_entity_poly.pdbx_seq_one_letter_code
_entity_poly.pdbx_strand_id
1 'polypeptide(L)'
;MAVEHLNLFYGDFQGLRDINLAFPENQVTALIGPSGCGKSTLLKTLNRMNDLVEGCRVEGSVTLDGTDTIFSTPTDPRTADYVAGRFG
;
A
#
# COMPACT_ATOMS: atom_id res chain seq x y z
N MET A 1 7.99 -9.82 1.84
CA MET A 1 7.47 -8.64 1.11
C MET A 1 8.56 -7.57 1.05
N ALA A 2 8.71 -6.87 -0.06
CA ALA A 2 9.60 -5.70 -0.19
C ALA A 2 8.81 -4.48 -0.69
N VAL A 3 9.24 -3.30 -0.24
CA VAL A 3 8.71 -1.98 -0.60
C VAL A 3 9.88 -1.15 -1.10
N GLU A 4 9.80 -0.65 -2.32
CA GLU A 4 10.88 0.11 -2.95
C GLU A 4 10.33 1.40 -3.55
N HIS A 5 10.94 2.52 -3.17
CA HIS A 5 10.61 3.87 -3.64
C HIS A 5 9.12 4.21 -3.55
N LEU A 6 8.44 3.73 -2.50
CA LEU A 6 7.00 3.90 -2.36
C LEU A 6 6.66 5.35 -1.99
N ASN A 7 5.89 6.00 -2.86
CA ASN A 7 5.36 7.33 -2.68
C ASN A 7 3.82 7.29 -2.74
N LEU A 8 3.17 8.06 -1.87
CA LEU A 8 1.71 8.16 -1.82
C LEU A 8 1.29 9.62 -1.78
N PHE A 9 0.34 9.96 -2.64
CA PHE A 9 -0.25 11.29 -2.76
C PHE A 9 -1.76 11.21 -2.59
N TYR A 10 -2.32 12.21 -1.92
CA TYR A 10 -3.75 12.50 -1.85
C TYR A 10 -3.96 13.88 -2.46
N GLY A 11 -4.34 13.95 -3.74
CA GLY A 11 -4.27 15.19 -4.51
C GLY A 11 -2.85 15.75 -4.51
N ASP A 12 -2.70 17.02 -4.10
CA ASP A 12 -1.40 17.71 -4.04
C ASP A 12 -0.58 17.37 -2.77
N PHE A 13 -1.18 16.69 -1.79
CA PHE A 13 -0.52 16.36 -0.53
C PHE A 13 0.21 15.01 -0.62
N GLN A 14 1.52 15.01 -0.39
CA GLN A 14 2.33 13.79 -0.33
C GLN A 14 2.38 13.22 1.10
N GLY A 15 1.64 12.12 1.32
CA GLY A 15 1.50 11.46 2.62
C GLY A 15 2.56 10.41 2.94
N LEU A 16 3.16 9.76 1.92
CA LEU A 16 4.34 8.89 2.07
C LEU A 16 5.41 9.33 1.07
N ARG A 17 6.66 9.37 1.52
CA ARG A 17 7.80 9.90 0.77
C ARG A 17 8.91 8.86 0.73
N ASP A 18 9.19 8.33 -0.46
CA ASP A 18 10.30 7.43 -0.76
C ASP A 18 10.53 6.35 0.30
N ILE A 19 9.48 5.59 0.62
CA ILE A 19 9.56 4.53 1.61
C ILE A 19 10.25 3.31 0.99
N ASN A 20 11.28 2.83 1.68
CA ASN A 20 12.05 1.65 1.32
C ASN A 20 12.12 0.73 2.54
N LEU A 21 11.53 -0.47 2.46
CA LEU A 21 11.42 -1.38 3.60
C LEU A 21 11.27 -2.83 3.16
N ALA A 22 11.85 -3.75 3.93
CA ALA A 22 11.65 -5.18 3.75
C ALA A 22 10.89 -5.76 4.96
N PHE A 23 9.96 -6.67 4.69
CA PHE A 23 9.28 -7.49 5.68
C PHE A 23 9.74 -8.94 5.51
N PRO A 24 10.69 -9.41 6.34
CA PRO A 24 11.16 -10.78 6.29
C PRO A 24 10.06 -11.77 6.66
N GLU A 25 10.11 -12.95 6.05
CA GLU A 25 9.20 -14.04 6.39
C GLU A 25 9.38 -14.48 7.85
N ASN A 26 8.27 -14.90 8.46
CA ASN A 26 8.24 -15.41 9.85
C ASN A 26 8.76 -14.42 10.91
N GLN A 27 8.69 -13.11 10.64
CA GLN A 27 9.07 -12.07 11.59
C GLN A 27 7.91 -11.17 11.98
N VAL A 28 7.89 -10.79 13.26
CA VAL A 28 7.01 -9.71 13.75
C VAL A 28 7.69 -8.37 13.49
N THR A 29 7.06 -7.53 12.68
CA THR A 29 7.56 -6.18 12.37
C THR A 29 6.70 -5.13 13.07
N ALA A 30 7.33 -4.22 13.82
CA ALA A 30 6.64 -3.11 14.48
C ALA A 30 6.90 -1.78 13.76
N LEU A 31 5.84 -1.05 13.42
CA LEU A 31 5.92 0.32 12.90
C LEU A 31 5.70 1.32 14.04
N ILE A 32 6.75 2.04 14.46
CA ILE A 32 6.72 2.96 15.60
C ILE A 32 7.09 4.37 15.15
N GLY A 33 6.40 5.37 15.69
CA GLY A 33 6.65 6.78 15.39
C GLY A 33 5.55 7.71 15.93
N PRO A 34 5.77 9.03 15.95
CA PRO A 34 4.82 10.01 16.49
C PRO A 34 3.49 10.05 15.72
N SER A 35 2.46 10.68 16.29
CA SER A 35 1.19 10.86 15.58
C SER A 35 1.40 11.64 14.27
N GLY A 36 0.67 11.27 13.22
CA GLY A 36 0.77 11.92 11.91
C GLY A 36 1.98 11.55 11.04
N CYS A 37 2.90 10.69 11.51
CA CYS A 37 4.09 10.32 10.72
C CYS A 37 3.85 9.32 9.58
N GLY A 38 2.60 8.93 9.30
CA GLY A 38 2.28 8.07 8.16
C GLY A 38 2.19 6.56 8.42
N LYS A 39 2.28 6.08 9.67
CA LYS A 39 2.17 4.63 9.99
C LYS A 39 0.91 3.96 9.44
N SER A 40 -0.26 4.49 9.80
CA SER A 40 -1.54 3.94 9.34
C SER A 40 -1.72 4.14 7.83
N THR A 41 -1.15 5.20 7.28
CA THR A 41 -1.15 5.47 5.84
C THR A 41 -0.34 4.40 5.08
N LEU A 42 0.84 4.03 5.58
CA LEU A 42 1.65 2.94 5.02
C LEU A 42 0.89 1.60 5.08
N LEU A 43 0.32 1.24 6.24
CA LEU A 43 -0.46 0.01 6.38
C LEU A 43 -1.67 -0.04 5.42
N LYS A 44 -2.41 1.08 5.28
CA LYS A 44 -3.50 1.19 4.31
C LYS A 44 -3.02 1.03 2.87
N THR A 45 -1.86 1.58 2.55
CA THR A 45 -1.26 1.48 1.20
C THR A 45 -0.87 0.04 0.88
N LEU A 46 -0.21 -0.65 1.81
CA LEU A 46 0.14 -2.07 1.64
C LEU A 46 -1.10 -2.95 1.49
N ASN A 47 -2.19 -2.61 2.18
CA ASN A 47 -3.48 -3.30 2.09
C ASN A 47 -4.39 -2.79 0.94
N ARG A 48 -3.91 -1.91 0.05
CA ARG A 48 -4.66 -1.34 -1.09
C ARG A 48 -5.96 -0.63 -0.73
N MET A 49 -6.12 -0.20 0.52
CA MET A 49 -7.33 0.51 0.97
C MET A 49 -7.44 1.93 0.38
N ASN A 50 -6.35 2.43 -0.20
CA ASN A 50 -6.30 3.78 -0.78
C ASN A 50 -6.74 3.82 -2.25
N ASP A 51 -6.85 2.67 -2.92
CA ASP A 51 -7.13 2.59 -4.37
C ASP A 51 -8.51 3.21 -4.73
N LEU A 52 -9.43 3.30 -3.78
CA LEU A 52 -10.74 3.94 -3.96
C LEU A 52 -10.82 5.39 -3.54
N VAL A 53 -9.77 5.90 -2.94
CA VAL A 53 -9.77 7.30 -2.51
C VAL A 53 -9.52 8.14 -3.76
N GLU A 54 -10.52 8.93 -4.15
CA GLU A 54 -10.42 9.82 -5.30
C GLU A 54 -9.20 10.75 -5.17
N GLY A 55 -8.45 10.91 -6.27
CA GLY A 55 -7.21 11.69 -6.27
C GLY A 55 -6.03 11.02 -5.56
N CYS A 56 -6.15 9.75 -5.14
CA CYS A 56 -5.02 9.01 -4.61
C CYS A 56 -4.11 8.51 -5.74
N ARG A 57 -2.81 8.76 -5.60
CA ARG A 57 -1.77 8.28 -6.51
C ARG A 57 -0.68 7.59 -5.72
N VAL A 58 -0.31 6.39 -6.16
CA VAL A 58 0.78 5.58 -5.61
C VAL A 58 1.86 5.44 -6.68
N GLU A 59 3.12 5.61 -6.29
CA GLU A 59 4.29 5.35 -7.15
C GLU A 59 5.29 4.47 -6.41
N GLY A 60 6.16 3.79 -7.15
CA GLY A 60 7.09 2.79 -6.62
C GLY A 60 6.56 1.37 -6.75
N SER A 61 7.20 0.42 -6.05
CA SER A 61 6.84 -0.99 -6.11
C SER A 61 6.67 -1.59 -4.71
N VAL A 62 5.78 -2.58 -4.64
CA VAL A 62 5.60 -3.45 -3.48
C VAL A 62 5.50 -4.86 -4.04
N THR A 63 6.29 -5.80 -3.52
CA THR A 63 6.37 -7.19 -3.99
C THR A 63 6.14 -8.17 -2.83
N LEU A 64 5.41 -9.25 -3.09
CA LEU A 64 5.06 -10.29 -2.12
C LEU A 64 5.39 -11.66 -2.74
N ASP A 65 6.08 -12.51 -1.97
CA ASP A 65 6.37 -13.91 -2.30
C ASP A 65 7.02 -14.16 -3.67
N GLY A 66 7.95 -13.28 -4.07
CA GLY A 66 8.66 -13.40 -5.36
C GLY A 66 7.77 -13.15 -6.59
N THR A 67 6.54 -12.69 -6.38
CA THR A 67 5.71 -12.16 -7.46
C THR A 67 6.11 -10.70 -7.68
N ASP A 68 6.68 -10.42 -8.85
CA ASP A 68 7.13 -9.07 -9.25
C ASP A 68 5.99 -8.02 -9.29
N THR A 69 4.74 -8.47 -9.22
CA THR A 69 3.56 -7.65 -9.49
C THR A 69 2.50 -7.81 -8.40
N ILE A 70 2.50 -6.93 -7.39
CA ILE A 70 1.29 -6.72 -6.56
C ILE A 70 0.29 -5.79 -7.28
N PHE A 71 0.78 -4.95 -8.20
CA PHE A 71 0.01 -3.94 -8.90
C PHE A 71 -0.37 -4.39 -10.31
N SER A 72 -1.55 -4.99 -10.42
CA SER A 72 -2.31 -5.12 -11.67
C SER A 72 -3.78 -4.79 -11.40
N THR A 73 -4.53 -4.43 -12.43
CA THR A 73 -5.99 -4.39 -12.35
C THR A 73 -6.45 -5.80 -11.92
N PRO A 74 -7.13 -5.95 -10.78
CA PRO A 74 -7.51 -7.27 -10.29
C PRO A 74 -8.40 -7.95 -11.34
N THR A 75 -7.93 -9.07 -11.87
CA THR A 75 -8.69 -9.92 -12.80
C THR A 75 -9.72 -10.78 -12.08
N ASP A 76 -9.51 -11.03 -10.78
CA ASP A 76 -10.47 -11.73 -9.92
C ASP A 76 -11.58 -10.75 -9.47
N PRO A 77 -12.86 -11.02 -9.78
CA PRO A 77 -13.99 -10.20 -9.36
C PRO A 77 -14.08 -10.00 -7.83
N ARG A 78 -13.70 -10.99 -7.02
CA ARG A 78 -13.76 -10.90 -5.54
C ARG A 78 -12.72 -9.92 -5.01
N THR A 79 -11.53 -9.94 -5.60
CA THR A 79 -10.48 -8.98 -5.27
C THR A 79 -10.86 -7.59 -5.76
N ALA A 80 -11.48 -7.48 -6.93
CA ALA A 80 -12.02 -6.21 -7.43
C ALA A 80 -13.11 -5.65 -6.51
N ASP A 81 -14.03 -6.48 -6.01
CA ASP A 81 -15.08 -6.07 -5.07
C ASP A 81 -14.53 -5.69 -3.69
N TYR A 82 -13.46 -6.36 -3.24
CA TYR A 82 -12.73 -6.00 -2.01
C TYR A 82 -12.09 -4.64 -2.14
N VAL A 83 -11.36 -4.46 -3.24
CA VAL A 83 -10.70 -3.21 -3.55
C VAL A 83 -11.75 -2.12 -3.74
N ALA A 84 -12.90 -2.38 -4.38
CA ALA A 84 -14.02 -1.46 -4.63
C ALA A 84 -14.95 -1.19 -3.44
N GLY A 85 -14.72 -1.84 -2.29
CA GLY A 85 -15.53 -1.65 -1.09
C GLY A 85 -17.00 -2.06 -1.28
N ARG A 86 -17.29 -2.95 -2.24
CA ARG A 86 -18.64 -3.40 -2.62
C ARG A 86 -19.10 -4.64 -1.87
N PHE A 87 -18.55 -4.90 -0.69
CA PHE A 87 -19.06 -5.96 0.17
C PHE A 87 -20.21 -5.47 1.05
N GLY A 88 -21.41 -5.93 0.67
CA GLY A 88 -22.66 -6.02 1.44
C GLY A 88 -23.42 -7.25 0.96
#